data_AF-A0A8T5MH95-F1
#
_entry.id   AF-A0A8T5MH95-F1
#
_cell.length_a   1.000
_cell.length_b   1.000
_cell.length_c   1.000
_cell.angle_alpha   90.00
_cell.angle_beta   90.00
_cell.angle_gamma   90.00
#
_symmetry.space_group_name_H-M   'P 1'
#
loop_
_entity.id
_entity.type
_entity.pdbx_description
1 polymer ?
#
loop_
_entity_poly.entity_id
_entity_poly.type
_entity_poly.pdbx_seq_one_letter_code
_entity_poly.pdbx_strand_id
1 'polypeptide(L)'
;YSKRGVHPNAIRGALASIVVDFGIPTLFTRDEKETAAMIAAMLKREFADGKREIQIRSDKRLSTPCEQQESIVAGLPNVNVVLASRLLLEFETVQKIFNATQKELERVQGIGKKTADEIVSVLKEKYKKES
;
A
#
# COMPACT_ATOMS: atom_id res chain seq x y z
N TYR A 1 29.32 0.78 23.65
CA TYR A 1 27.85 0.99 23.73
C TYR A 1 27.52 2.41 24.19
N SER A 2 28.02 3.42 23.47
CA SER A 2 27.72 4.83 23.75
C SER A 2 27.64 5.57 22.43
N LYS A 3 26.41 5.84 21.99
CA LYS A 3 25.98 7.00 21.18
C LYS A 3 24.47 6.87 20.99
N ARG A 4 23.72 7.78 21.62
CA ARG A 4 22.25 7.87 21.81
C ARG A 4 21.73 7.11 23.02
N GLY A 5 21.16 7.85 23.97
CA GLY A 5 20.64 7.39 25.26
C GLY A 5 19.41 6.48 25.13
N VAL A 6 19.62 5.28 24.61
CA VAL A 6 18.60 4.23 24.54
C VAL A 6 19.10 3.06 25.37
N HIS A 7 18.32 2.71 26.40
CA HIS A 7 18.64 1.59 27.26
C HIS A 7 18.59 0.28 26.45
N PRO A 8 19.53 -0.67 26.64
CA PRO A 8 19.54 -1.93 25.90
C PRO A 8 18.22 -2.70 25.95
N ASN A 9 17.51 -2.64 27.07
CA ASN A 9 16.20 -3.28 27.20
C ASN A 9 15.09 -2.57 26.40
N ALA A 10 15.22 -1.28 26.10
CA ALA A 10 14.28 -0.60 25.21
C ALA A 10 14.39 -1.15 23.77
N ILE A 11 15.61 -1.42 23.30
CA ILE A 11 15.85 -2.04 21.98
C ILE A 11 15.28 -3.47 21.97
N ARG A 12 15.56 -4.26 23.02
CA ARG A 12 15.04 -5.63 23.15
C ARG A 12 13.52 -5.67 23.24
N GLY A 13 12.91 -4.76 23.99
CA GLY A 13 11.46 -4.63 24.10
C GLY A 13 10.80 -4.28 22.77
N ALA A 14 11.38 -3.35 22.02
CA ALA A 14 10.90 -3.00 20.68
C ALA A 14 10.98 -4.21 19.71
N LEU A 15 12.11 -4.93 19.70
CA LEU A 15 12.27 -6.13 18.87
C LEU A 15 11.31 -7.25 19.29
N ALA A 16 11.10 -7.44 20.59
CA ALA A 16 10.14 -8.42 21.10
C ALA A 16 8.72 -8.08 20.66
N SER A 17 8.32 -6.81 20.71
CA SER A 17 6.99 -6.38 20.26
C SER A 17 6.80 -6.61 18.75
N ILE A 18 7.80 -6.30 17.92
CA ILE A 18 7.79 -6.58 16.47
C ILE A 18 7.53 -8.06 16.19
N VAL A 19 8.20 -8.96 16.93
CA VAL A 19 8.14 -10.40 16.69
C VAL A 19 6.90 -11.05 17.32
N VAL A 20 6.54 -10.67 18.55
CA VAL A 20 5.50 -11.34 19.35
C VAL A 20 4.14 -10.67 19.17
N ASP A 21 4.07 -9.34 19.34
CA ASP A 21 2.79 -8.63 19.33
C ASP A 21 2.30 -8.38 17.90
N PHE A 22 3.19 -7.93 17.02
CA PHE A 22 2.86 -7.66 15.62
C PHE A 22 3.01 -8.89 14.71
N GLY A 23 3.63 -9.96 15.20
CA GLY A 23 3.82 -11.20 14.44
C GLY A 23 4.66 -11.03 13.17
N ILE A 24 5.54 -10.03 13.12
CA ILE A 24 6.35 -9.73 11.93
C ILE A 24 7.60 -10.63 11.94
N PRO A 25 7.79 -11.50 10.93
CA PRO A 25 9.00 -12.30 10.82
C PRO A 25 10.23 -11.40 10.65
N THR A 26 11.23 -11.59 11.51
CA THR A 26 12.51 -10.87 11.41
C THR A 26 13.63 -11.86 11.15
N LEU A 27 14.59 -11.47 10.30
CA LEU A 27 15.78 -12.27 10.01
C LEU A 27 17.01 -11.41 10.27
N PHE A 28 17.94 -11.95 11.05
CA PHE A 28 19.22 -11.30 11.31
C PHE A 28 20.25 -11.82 10.31
N THR A 29 21.01 -10.89 9.73
CA THR A 29 22.16 -11.18 8.87
C THR A 29 23.37 -10.47 9.44
N ARG A 30 24.55 -11.07 9.28
CA ARG A 30 25.80 -10.63 9.90
C ARG A 30 26.40 -9.42 9.20
N ASP A 31 26.22 -9.34 7.88
CA ASP A 31 26.76 -8.28 7.02
C ASP A 31 25.90 -8.10 5.75
N GLU A 32 26.24 -7.08 4.96
CA GLU A 32 25.55 -6.75 3.73
C GLU A 32 25.57 -7.86 2.67
N LYS A 33 26.62 -8.70 2.66
CA LYS A 33 26.73 -9.81 1.70
C LYS A 33 25.76 -10.92 2.06
N GLU A 34 25.64 -11.23 3.35
CA GLU A 34 24.65 -12.19 3.84
C GLU A 34 23.22 -11.66 3.67
N THR A 35 22.99 -10.36 3.86
CA THR A 35 21.70 -9.73 3.52
C THR A 35 21.36 -9.95 2.03
N ALA A 36 22.29 -9.66 1.12
CA ALA A 36 22.08 -9.82 -0.32
C ALA A 36 21.81 -11.30 -0.69
N ALA A 37 22.55 -12.23 -0.09
CA ALA A 37 22.35 -13.66 -0.30
C ALA A 37 20.97 -14.14 0.21
N MET A 38 20.53 -13.63 1.37
CA MET A 38 19.22 -13.94 1.93
C MET A 38 18.08 -13.44 1.03
N ILE A 39 18.17 -12.20 0.53
CA ILE A 39 17.20 -11.64 -0.42
C ILE A 39 17.15 -12.50 -1.69
N ALA A 40 18.31 -12.86 -2.25
CA ALA A 40 18.37 -13.71 -3.44
C ALA A 40 17.74 -15.09 -3.21
N ALA A 41 17.92 -15.68 -2.02
CA ALA A 41 17.30 -16.96 -1.65
C ALA A 41 15.77 -16.85 -1.53
N MET A 42 15.26 -15.77 -0.94
CA MET A 42 13.82 -15.49 -0.87
C MET A 42 13.21 -15.36 -2.26
N LEU A 43 13.83 -14.57 -3.14
CA LEU A 43 13.39 -14.40 -4.52
C LEU A 43 13.37 -15.74 -5.26
N LYS A 44 14.45 -16.52 -5.17
CA LYS A 44 14.48 -17.85 -5.79
C LYS A 44 13.33 -18.73 -5.31
N ARG A 45 13.00 -18.70 -4.02
CA ARG A 45 11.90 -19.49 -3.45
C ARG A 45 10.52 -18.97 -3.88
N GLU A 46 10.34 -17.66 -3.98
CA GLU A 46 9.09 -17.04 -4.46
C GLU A 46 8.83 -17.36 -5.93
N PHE A 47 9.87 -17.39 -6.75
CA PHE A 47 9.79 -17.61 -8.20
C PHE A 47 10.04 -19.07 -8.63
N ALA A 48 10.39 -19.99 -7.71
CA ALA A 48 10.66 -21.40 -8.02
C ALA A 48 9.42 -22.17 -8.51
N ASP A 49 8.22 -21.75 -8.13
CA ASP A 49 6.96 -22.42 -8.51
C ASP A 49 6.49 -22.11 -9.94
N GLY A 50 7.26 -21.35 -10.73
CA GLY A 50 6.98 -21.10 -12.13
C GLY A 50 5.85 -20.09 -12.37
N LYS A 51 6.23 -18.92 -12.90
CA LYS A 51 5.31 -17.92 -13.47
C LYS A 51 4.14 -17.53 -12.56
N ARG A 52 4.43 -16.89 -11.43
CA ARG A 52 3.50 -15.85 -10.99
C ARG A 52 3.87 -14.62 -11.80
N GLU A 53 2.97 -14.17 -12.67
CA GLU A 53 3.03 -12.80 -13.16
C GLU A 53 3.29 -11.90 -11.95
N ILE A 54 4.22 -10.94 -12.06
CA ILE A 54 4.44 -9.96 -10.99
C ILE A 54 3.06 -9.38 -10.70
N GLN A 55 2.47 -9.77 -9.58
CA GLN A 55 1.19 -9.21 -9.20
C GLN A 55 1.49 -7.74 -8.96
N ILE A 56 0.91 -6.87 -9.79
CA ILE A 56 1.03 -5.41 -9.67
C ILE A 56 0.63 -4.97 -8.25
N ARG A 57 -0.15 -5.81 -7.56
CA ARG A 57 -0.55 -5.65 -6.18
C ARG A 57 -0.21 -6.89 -5.37
N SER A 58 0.58 -6.72 -4.32
CA SER A 58 0.70 -7.74 -3.27
C SER A 58 -0.64 -7.83 -2.55
N ASP A 59 -1.38 -8.93 -2.72
CA ASP A 59 -2.46 -9.30 -1.81
C ASP A 59 -1.82 -9.56 -0.43
N LYS A 60 -1.75 -8.53 0.40
CA LYS A 60 -1.50 -8.74 1.83
C LYS A 60 -2.68 -9.58 2.31
N ARG A 61 -2.44 -10.87 2.59
CA ARG A 61 -3.42 -11.85 3.12
C ARG A 61 -4.16 -11.39 4.40
N LEU A 62 -3.83 -10.22 4.95
CA LEU A 62 -4.35 -9.64 6.19
C LEU A 62 -4.81 -8.17 6.02
N SER A 63 -5.39 -7.79 4.88
CA SER A 63 -6.01 -6.45 4.75
C SER A 63 -7.44 -6.45 5.28
N THR A 64 -7.77 -5.55 6.20
CA THR A 64 -9.16 -5.29 6.62
C THR A 64 -9.98 -4.70 5.47
N PRO A 65 -11.33 -4.77 5.50
CA PRO A 65 -12.17 -4.12 4.49
C PRO A 65 -11.90 -2.62 4.34
N CYS A 66 -11.58 -1.93 5.44
CA CYS A 66 -11.21 -0.51 5.43
C CYS A 66 -9.93 -0.28 4.62
N GLU A 67 -8.86 -1.03 4.90
CA GLU A 67 -7.59 -0.92 4.17
C GLU A 67 -7.76 -1.26 2.68
N GLN A 68 -8.65 -2.21 2.36
CA GLN A 68 -8.99 -2.53 0.97
C GLN A 68 -9.68 -1.36 0.26
N GLN A 69 -10.66 -0.72 0.92
CA GLN A 69 -11.34 0.45 0.37
C GLN A 69 -10.38 1.61 0.13
N GLU A 70 -9.58 1.98 1.14
CA GLU A 70 -8.59 3.04 1.02
C GLU A 70 -7.57 2.74 -0.08
N SER A 71 -7.10 1.49 -0.16
CA SER A 71 -6.17 1.06 -1.20
C SER A 71 -6.80 1.16 -2.59
N ILE A 72 -8.04 0.71 -2.79
CA ILE A 72 -8.72 0.80 -4.10
C ILE A 72 -8.83 2.27 -4.54
N VAL A 73 -9.28 3.15 -3.64
CA VAL A 73 -9.47 4.57 -3.96
C VAL A 73 -8.14 5.30 -4.15
N ALA A 74 -7.09 4.93 -3.40
CA ALA A 74 -5.74 5.44 -3.59
C ALA A 74 -5.09 4.97 -4.91
N GLY A 75 -5.70 4.03 -5.63
CA GLY A 75 -5.30 3.65 -6.98
C GLY A 75 -5.78 4.62 -8.06
N LEU A 76 -6.64 5.59 -7.73
CA LEU A 76 -7.14 6.58 -8.69
C LEU A 76 -6.06 7.63 -9.04
N PRO A 77 -6.13 8.23 -10.25
CA PRO A 77 -5.18 9.25 -10.69
C PRO A 77 -5.04 10.40 -9.69
N ASN A 78 -3.80 10.68 -9.27
CA ASN A 78 -3.45 11.73 -8.30
C ASN A 78 -4.17 11.63 -6.94
N VAL A 79 -4.63 10.44 -6.55
CA VAL A 79 -5.21 10.19 -5.23
C VAL A 79 -4.21 9.43 -4.37
N ASN A 80 -3.85 9.98 -3.22
CA ASN A 80 -3.05 9.29 -2.22
C ASN A 80 -3.94 8.73 -1.10
N VAL A 81 -3.37 8.03 -0.13
CA VAL A 81 -4.12 7.44 1.00
C VAL A 81 -4.91 8.49 1.80
N VAL A 82 -4.36 9.70 1.99
CA VAL A 82 -5.04 10.77 2.72
C VAL A 82 -6.27 11.26 1.96
N LEU A 83 -6.17 11.46 0.64
CA LEU A 83 -7.30 11.84 -0.21
C LEU A 83 -8.31 10.70 -0.35
N ALA A 84 -7.84 9.46 -0.43
CA ALA A 84 -8.70 8.28 -0.46
C ALA A 84 -9.58 8.20 0.80
N SER A 85 -8.98 8.40 1.97
CA SER A 85 -9.72 8.42 3.24
C SER A 85 -10.75 9.57 3.27
N ARG A 86 -10.42 10.78 2.78
CA ARG A 86 -11.38 11.89 2.67
C ARG A 86 -12.54 11.59 1.71
N LEU A 87 -12.25 11.01 0.55
CA LEU A 87 -13.27 10.58 -0.40
C LEU A 87 -14.18 9.53 0.23
N LEU A 88 -13.64 8.57 0.97
CA LEU A 88 -14.42 7.55 1.66
C LEU A 88 -15.25 8.13 2.82
N LEU A 89 -14.76 9.15 3.51
CA LEU A 89 -15.55 9.85 4.54
C LEU A 89 -16.72 10.64 3.94
N GLU A 90 -16.54 11.27 2.77
CA GLU A 90 -17.61 12.04 2.10
C GLU A 90 -18.63 11.12 1.42
N PHE A 91 -18.16 10.12 0.68
CA PHE A 91 -19.00 9.27 -0.15
C PHE A 91 -19.39 7.94 0.50
N GLU A 92 -18.86 7.59 1.67
CA GLU A 92 -19.10 6.38 2.47
C GLU A 92 -18.68 5.05 1.84
N THR A 93 -18.72 4.91 0.50
CA THR A 93 -18.40 3.66 -0.19
C THR A 93 -17.59 3.92 -1.47
N VAL A 94 -16.73 2.95 -1.82
CA VAL A 94 -15.97 2.94 -3.08
C VAL A 94 -16.91 3.07 -4.29
N GLN A 95 -18.05 2.38 -4.26
CA GLN A 95 -19.03 2.41 -5.33
C GLN A 95 -19.62 3.81 -5.56
N LYS A 96 -19.93 4.54 -4.48
CA LYS A 96 -20.43 5.92 -4.58
C LYS A 96 -19.37 6.86 -5.17
N ILE A 97 -18.09 6.69 -4.81
CA ILE A 97 -16.97 7.45 -5.38
C ILE A 97 -16.85 7.20 -6.89
N PHE A 98 -16.93 5.94 -7.33
CA PHE A 98 -16.73 5.56 -8.74
C PHE A 98 -17.89 6.01 -9.64
N ASN A 99 -19.07 6.27 -9.05
CA ASN A 99 -20.24 6.79 -9.75
C ASN A 99 -20.39 8.31 -9.62
N ALA A 100 -19.54 8.97 -8.83
CA ALA A 100 -19.63 10.40 -8.60
C ALA A 100 -19.32 11.19 -9.88
N THR A 101 -20.03 12.30 -10.07
CA THR A 101 -19.74 13.26 -11.13
C THR A 101 -18.50 14.09 -10.79
N GLN A 102 -17.88 14.69 -11.81
CA GLN A 102 -16.74 15.60 -11.63
C GLN A 102 -17.03 16.69 -10.57
N LYS A 103 -18.22 17.31 -10.64
CA LYS A 103 -18.64 18.36 -9.70
C LYS A 103 -18.82 17.86 -8.27
N GLU A 104 -19.17 16.61 -8.07
CA GLU A 104 -19.29 16.02 -6.73
C GLU A 104 -17.90 15.71 -6.16
N LEU A 105 -17.00 15.17 -6.98
CA LEU A 105 -15.61 14.92 -6.58
C LEU A 105 -14.88 16.20 -6.18
N GLU A 106 -15.09 17.30 -6.92
CA GLU A 106 -14.52 18.64 -6.63
C GLU A 106 -14.94 19.22 -5.26
N ARG A 107 -15.99 18.70 -4.62
CA ARG A 107 -16.40 19.16 -3.28
C ARG A 107 -15.44 18.69 -2.20
N VAL A 108 -14.70 17.61 -2.46
CA VAL A 108 -13.78 17.03 -1.48
C VAL A 108 -12.49 17.86 -1.44
N GLN A 109 -12.12 18.29 -0.23
CA GLN A 109 -10.95 19.12 -0.03
C GLN A 109 -9.67 18.45 -0.55
N GLY A 110 -9.04 19.10 -1.52
CA GLY A 110 -7.81 18.64 -2.18
C GLY A 110 -8.05 17.96 -3.54
N ILE A 111 -9.30 17.78 -3.95
CA ILE A 111 -9.66 17.37 -5.31
C ILE A 111 -9.99 18.62 -6.12
N GLY A 112 -9.07 19.00 -7.02
CA GLY A 112 -9.30 20.07 -7.99
C GLY A 112 -9.93 19.56 -9.28
N LYS A 113 -10.37 20.49 -10.14
CA LYS A 113 -10.99 20.18 -11.43
C LYS A 113 -10.20 19.20 -12.29
N LYS A 114 -8.88 19.38 -12.37
CA LYS A 114 -7.98 18.50 -13.14
C LYS A 114 -8.00 17.06 -12.61
N THR A 115 -7.85 16.88 -11.30
CA THR A 115 -7.89 15.56 -10.66
C THR A 115 -9.25 14.90 -10.85
N ALA A 116 -10.35 15.64 -10.63
CA ALA A 116 -11.70 15.13 -10.83
C ALA A 116 -11.95 14.70 -12.28
N ASP A 117 -11.46 15.47 -13.26
CA ASP A 117 -11.56 15.16 -14.68
C ASP A 117 -10.81 13.87 -15.03
N GLU A 118 -9.56 13.73 -14.58
CA GLU A 118 -8.74 12.54 -14.82
C GLU A 118 -9.35 11.28 -14.19
N ILE A 119 -9.89 11.39 -12.97
CA ILE A 119 -10.61 10.28 -12.31
C ILE A 119 -11.80 9.84 -13.18
N VAL A 120 -12.65 10.79 -13.58
CA VAL A 120 -13.84 10.49 -14.38
C VAL A 120 -13.46 9.94 -15.76
N SER A 121 -12.38 10.44 -16.37
CA SER A 121 -11.88 9.96 -17.66
C SER A 121 -11.47 8.49 -17.57
N VAL A 122 -10.61 8.13 -16.60
CA VAL A 122 -10.14 6.74 -16.43
C VAL A 122 -11.29 5.77 -16.12
N LEU A 123 -12.28 6.20 -15.33
CA LEU A 123 -13.43 5.37 -14.98
C LEU A 123 -14.39 5.12 -16.15
N LYS A 124 -14.46 6.05 -17.11
CA LYS A 124 -15.40 5.97 -18.25
C LYS A 124 -14.76 5.50 -19.55
N GLU A 125 -13.46 5.68 -19.69
CA GLU A 125 -12.76 5.35 -20.93
C GLU A 125 -12.72 3.84 -21.16
N LYS A 126 -12.95 3.42 -22.41
CA LYS A 126 -12.87 2.01 -22.77
C LYS A 126 -11.41 1.56 -22.70
N TYR A 127 -11.16 0.47 -21.97
CA TYR A 127 -9.84 -0.14 -21.91
C TYR A 127 -9.34 -0.47 -23.33
N LYS A 128 -8.15 0.04 -23.66
CA LYS A 128 -7.40 -0.32 -24.86
C LYS A 128 -6.05 -0.82 -24.40
N LYS A 129 -5.77 -2.10 -24.67
CA LYS A 129 -4.46 -2.68 -24.36
C LYS A 129 -3.45 -2.09 -25.34
N GLU A 130 -2.51 -1.28 -24.83
CA GLU A 130 -1.35 -0.87 -25.63
C GLU A 130 -0.54 -2.15 -25.97
N SER A 131 -0.26 -2.32 -27.26
CA SER A 131 0.42 -3.50 -27.83
C SER A 131 1.92 -3.26 -27.92
#